data_AF-Q62783-F1
#
_entry.id   AF-Q62783-F1
#
_cell.length_a   1.000
_cell.length_b   1.000
_cell.length_c   1.000
_cell.angle_alpha   90.00
_cell.angle_beta   90.00
_cell.angle_gamma   90.00
#
_symmetry.space_group_name_H-M   'P 1'
#
loop_
_entity.id
_entity.type
_entity.pdbx_description
1 polymer ?
#
loop_
_entity_poly.entity_id
_entity_poly.type
_entity_poly.pdbx_seq_one_letter_code
_entity_poly.pdbx_strand_id
1 'polypeptide(L)'
;TPMLAATIVHFKVSAQGITLTDNQRKLFFRRHYPLNTVTFCDLDPQERKWMKTEGGAPAKLFGFVARKQGSTTDNACHLFAELDPNQPASAIVNFVSKVMLSAGQKR
;
A
#
# COMPACT_ATOMS: atom_id res chain seq x y z
N THR A 1 -3.19 -23.01 -9.17
CA THR A 1 -2.17 -22.08 -8.64
C THR A 1 -2.44 -21.87 -7.16
N PRO A 2 -1.44 -21.91 -6.26
CA PRO A 2 -1.70 -21.66 -4.84
C PRO A 2 -2.19 -20.22 -4.69
N MET A 3 -3.33 -20.06 -4.00
CA MET A 3 -3.88 -18.75 -3.70
C MET A 3 -2.86 -17.99 -2.84
N LEU A 4 -2.47 -16.78 -3.26
CA LEU A 4 -1.54 -15.97 -2.48
C LEU A 4 -2.17 -15.69 -1.10
N ALA A 5 -1.56 -16.22 -0.05
CA ALA A 5 -2.03 -15.98 1.31
C ALA A 5 -1.77 -14.51 1.68
N ALA A 6 -2.84 -13.75 1.89
CA ALA A 6 -2.75 -12.38 2.34
C ALA A 6 -2.21 -12.32 3.78
N THR A 7 -1.40 -11.31 4.09
CA THR A 7 -0.88 -11.05 5.44
C THR A 7 -1.39 -9.71 5.92
N ILE A 8 -1.89 -9.67 7.15
CA ILE A 8 -2.33 -8.43 7.79
C ILE A 8 -1.10 -7.59 8.15
N VAL A 9 -1.07 -6.35 7.68
CA VAL A 9 0.02 -5.42 7.94
C VAL A 9 -0.51 -4.13 8.55
N HIS A 10 0.29 -3.53 9.43
CA HIS A 10 0.09 -2.16 9.85
C HIS A 10 0.64 -1.21 8.79
N PHE A 11 -0.25 -0.41 8.19
CA PHE A 11 0.07 0.54 7.14
C PHE A 11 0.12 1.96 7.73
N LYS A 12 1.33 2.52 7.86
CA LYS A 12 1.53 3.88 8.37
C LYS A 12 2.01 4.80 7.27
N VAL A 13 1.36 5.95 7.13
CA VAL A 13 1.78 7.03 6.25
C VAL A 13 2.27 8.22 7.08
N SER A 14 3.31 8.88 6.60
CA SER A 14 3.93 10.04 7.25
C SER A 14 4.63 10.91 6.20
N ALA A 15 5.07 12.11 6.58
CA ALA A 15 5.85 12.99 5.71
C ALA A 15 7.17 12.33 5.22
N GLN A 16 7.69 11.34 5.95
CA GLN A 16 8.90 10.59 5.60
C GLN A 16 8.63 9.49 4.56
N GLY A 17 7.37 9.07 4.39
CA GLY A 17 6.96 8.01 3.47
C GLY A 17 6.02 6.99 4.10
N ILE A 18 6.01 5.78 3.52
CA ILE A 18 5.13 4.67 3.90
C ILE A 18 5.92 3.65 4.72
N THR A 19 5.33 3.16 5.80
CA THR A 19 5.90 2.08 6.61
C THR A 19 4.90 0.94 6.73
N LEU A 20 5.34 -0.27 6.37
CA LEU A 20 4.60 -1.50 6.53
C LEU A 20 5.21 -2.31 7.66
N THR A 21 4.39 -2.81 8.58
CA THR A 21 4.82 -3.75 9.62
C THR A 21 3.95 -4.98 9.54
N ASP A 22 4.54 -6.15 9.34
CA ASP A 22 3.82 -7.42 9.43
C ASP A 22 3.86 -7.88 10.89
N ASN A 23 2.71 -7.73 11.57
CA ASN A 23 2.59 -8.01 12.99
C ASN A 23 2.76 -9.50 13.31
N GLN A 24 2.49 -10.38 12.34
CA GLN A 24 2.64 -11.83 12.49
C GLN A 24 4.05 -12.31 12.12
N ARG A 25 4.90 -11.42 11.58
CA ARG A 25 6.28 -11.69 11.14
C ARG A 25 6.39 -12.90 10.21
N LYS A 26 5.37 -13.10 9.35
CA LYS A 26 5.30 -14.23 8.43
C LYS A 26 6.13 -14.01 7.17
N LEU A 27 6.11 -12.79 6.63
CA LEU A 27 6.78 -12.46 5.37
C LEU A 27 7.93 -11.47 5.56
N PHE A 28 7.78 -10.55 6.51
CA PHE A 28 8.81 -9.57 6.86
C PHE A 28 8.55 -9.03 8.27
N PHE A 29 9.50 -8.30 8.85
CA PHE A 29 9.26 -7.59 10.10
C PHE A 29 8.72 -6.17 9.82
N ARG A 30 9.51 -5.36 9.10
CA ARG A 30 9.17 -3.99 8.75
C ARG A 30 9.81 -3.59 7.43
N ARG A 31 9.08 -2.87 6.58
CA ARG A 31 9.58 -2.24 5.35
C ARG A 31 9.22 -0.77 5.34
N HIS A 32 10.19 0.07 5.00
CA HIS A 32 9.98 1.51 4.87
C HIS A 32 10.27 1.93 3.43
N TYR A 33 9.34 2.66 2.83
CA TYR A 33 9.43 3.24 1.50
C TYR A 33 9.48 4.76 1.65
N PRO A 34 10.66 5.37 1.49
CA PRO A 34 10.79 6.82 1.57
C PRO A 34 9.90 7.50 0.54
N LEU A 35 9.34 8.66 0.89
CA LEU A 35 8.35 9.34 0.05
C LEU A 35 8.85 9.60 -1.38
N ASN A 36 10.13 9.93 -1.56
CA ASN A 36 10.75 10.18 -2.86
C ASN A 36 10.85 8.93 -3.77
N THR A 37 10.64 7.74 -3.22
CA THR A 37 10.59 6.48 -3.99
C THR A 37 9.19 6.12 -4.42
N VAL A 38 8.16 6.62 -3.72
CA VAL A 38 6.75 6.36 -4.05
C VAL A 38 6.38 7.22 -5.26
N THR A 39 6.05 6.57 -6.36
CA THR A 39 5.77 7.25 -7.64
C THR A 39 4.28 7.30 -7.97
N PHE A 40 3.49 6.38 -7.44
CA PHE A 40 2.05 6.30 -7.66
C PHE A 40 1.35 5.63 -6.48
N CYS A 41 0.13 6.02 -6.17
CA CYS A 41 -0.71 5.36 -5.17
C CYS A 41 -2.19 5.58 -5.53
N ASP A 42 -2.95 4.51 -5.74
CA ASP A 42 -4.36 4.63 -6.08
C ASP A 42 -5.15 3.34 -5.75
N LEU A 43 -6.47 3.42 -5.87
CA LEU A 43 -7.38 2.28 -5.92
C LEU A 43 -7.15 1.46 -7.20
N ASP A 44 -7.63 0.21 -7.21
CA ASP A 44 -7.62 -0.59 -8.44
C ASP A 44 -8.54 0.06 -9.51
N PRO A 45 -8.01 0.47 -10.68
CA PRO A 45 -8.81 1.13 -11.71
C PRO A 45 -9.87 0.22 -12.35
N GLN A 46 -9.73 -1.10 -12.18
CA GLN A 46 -10.71 -2.08 -12.62
C GLN A 46 -11.78 -2.37 -11.54
N GLU A 47 -11.71 -1.68 -10.40
CA GLU A 47 -12.61 -1.85 -9.24
C GLU A 47 -12.75 -3.32 -8.78
N ARG A 48 -11.72 -4.15 -9.01
CA ARG A 48 -11.74 -5.53 -8.56
C ARG A 48 -11.67 -5.55 -7.05
N LYS A 49 -12.27 -6.59 -6.47
CA LYS A 49 -12.32 -6.78 -5.02
C LYS A 49 -11.58 -8.05 -4.64
N TRP A 50 -10.86 -7.98 -3.53
CA TRP A 50 -10.27 -9.15 -2.93
C TRP A 50 -11.37 -10.00 -2.27
N MET A 51 -11.47 -11.25 -2.70
CA MET A 51 -12.38 -12.23 -2.10
C MET A 51 -11.65 -12.91 -0.94
N LYS A 52 -12.09 -12.62 0.29
CA LYS A 52 -11.54 -13.29 1.48
C LYS A 52 -11.96 -14.75 1.48
N THR A 53 -11.01 -15.67 1.68
CA THR A 53 -11.25 -17.13 1.71
C THR A 53 -12.28 -17.56 2.75
N GLU A 54 -12.39 -16.79 3.85
CA GLU A 54 -13.23 -17.11 5.02
C GLU A 54 -14.68 -16.61 4.88
N GLY A 55 -15.18 -16.33 3.66
CA GLY A 55 -16.56 -15.86 3.46
C GLY A 55 -16.82 -14.40 3.88
N GLY A 56 -15.75 -13.62 4.06
CA GLY A 56 -15.84 -12.20 4.38
C GLY A 56 -16.29 -11.34 3.19
N ALA A 57 -16.84 -10.15 3.48
CA ALA A 57 -17.24 -9.20 2.46
C ALA A 57 -16.07 -8.86 1.50
N PRO A 58 -16.34 -8.71 0.19
CA PRO A 58 -15.32 -8.33 -0.79
C PRO A 58 -14.65 -7.01 -0.39
N ALA A 59 -13.32 -7.01 -0.34
CA ALA A 59 -12.54 -5.85 0.08
C ALA A 59 -12.03 -5.05 -1.12
N LYS A 60 -12.07 -3.72 -1.04
CA LYS A 60 -11.49 -2.84 -2.07
C LYS A 60 -9.98 -3.06 -2.17
N LEU A 61 -9.48 -3.10 -3.40
CA LEU A 61 -8.06 -3.15 -3.69
C LEU A 61 -7.49 -1.75 -3.85
N PHE A 62 -6.29 -1.56 -3.33
CA PHE A 62 -5.47 -0.38 -3.56
C PHE A 62 -4.01 -0.77 -3.59
N GLY A 63 -3.16 0.08 -4.15
CA GLY A 63 -1.74 -0.18 -4.18
C GLY A 63 -0.92 1.08 -4.37
N PHE A 64 0.37 0.94 -4.13
CA PHE A 64 1.35 1.96 -4.47
C PHE A 64 2.50 1.36 -5.27
N VAL A 65 3.08 2.19 -6.12
CA VAL A 65 4.29 1.89 -6.88
C VAL A 65 5.43 2.62 -6.19
N ALA A 66 6.51 1.88 -5.92
CA ALA A 66 7.74 2.44 -5.41
C ALA A 66 8.95 1.98 -6.22
N ARG A 67 9.93 2.87 -6.39
CA ARG A 67 11.22 2.51 -6.98
C ARG A 67 11.95 1.53 -6.06
N LYS A 68 12.50 0.47 -6.64
CA LYS A 68 13.27 -0.53 -5.89
C LYS A 68 14.57 0.10 -5.38
N GLN A 69 14.93 -0.18 -4.12
CA GLN A 69 16.19 0.29 -3.56
C GLN A 69 17.38 -0.24 -4.39
N GLY A 70 18.31 0.65 -4.74
CA GLY A 70 19.48 0.31 -5.55
C GLY A 70 19.22 0.21 -7.06
N SER A 71 18.00 0.51 -7.53
CA SER A 71 17.67 0.59 -8.95
C SER A 71 17.17 1.98 -9.32
N THR A 72 17.55 2.47 -10.51
CA THR A 72 17.06 3.74 -11.05
C THR A 72 15.84 3.57 -11.95
N THR A 73 15.63 2.37 -12.49
CA THR A 73 14.60 2.06 -13.48
C THR A 73 13.54 1.08 -12.98
N ASP A 74 13.87 0.23 -12.01
CA ASP A 74 12.95 -0.82 -11.55
C ASP A 74 11.95 -0.27 -10.54
N ASN A 75 10.69 -0.64 -10.75
CA ASN A 75 9.58 -0.30 -9.88
C ASN A 75 8.92 -1.58 -9.37
N ALA A 76 8.43 -1.53 -8.14
CA ALA A 76 7.61 -2.57 -7.54
C ALA A 76 6.22 -2.03 -7.23
N CYS A 77 5.19 -2.79 -7.58
CA CYS A 77 3.83 -2.53 -7.17
C CYS A 77 3.53 -3.32 -5.88
N HIS A 78 3.04 -2.62 -4.87
CA HIS A 78 2.61 -3.21 -3.61
C HIS A 78 1.08 -3.16 -3.55
N LEU A 79 0.44 -4.33 -3.61
CA LEU A 79 -1.00 -4.48 -3.61
C LEU A 79 -1.52 -4.78 -2.21
N PHE A 80 -2.63 -4.14 -1.84
CA PHE A 80 -3.30 -4.28 -0.56
C PHE A 80 -4.81 -4.44 -0.75
N ALA A 81 -5.45 -5.03 0.24
CA ALA A 81 -6.90 -5.11 0.35
C ALA A 81 -7.33 -4.41 1.63
N GLU A 82 -8.45 -3.70 1.56
CA GLU A 82 -9.08 -3.06 2.72
C GLU A 82 -9.40 -4.08 3.81
N LEU A 83 -9.05 -3.75 5.05
CA LEU A 83 -9.28 -4.61 6.21
C LEU A 83 -10.36 -4.04 7.15
N ASP A 84 -10.28 -2.75 7.45
CA ASP A 84 -11.14 -2.04 8.41
C ASP A 84 -11.99 -0.99 7.66
N PRO A 85 -13.33 -1.09 7.69
CA PRO A 85 -14.21 -0.13 7.01
C PRO A 85 -14.14 1.28 7.60
N ASN A 86 -13.66 1.45 8.83
CA ASN A 86 -13.43 2.78 9.42
C ASN A 86 -12.17 3.45 8.88
N GLN A 87 -11.31 2.69 8.20
CA GLN A 87 -10.10 3.17 7.55
C GLN A 87 -10.11 2.72 6.07
N PRO A 88 -11.02 3.29 5.26
CA PRO A 88 -11.25 2.81 3.91
C PRO A 88 -10.02 3.05 3.02
N ALA A 89 -9.84 2.19 2.02
CA ALA A 89 -8.72 2.28 1.07
C ALA A 89 -8.60 3.67 0.43
N SER A 90 -9.73 4.32 0.14
CA SER A 90 -9.77 5.68 -0.41
C SER A 90 -9.18 6.73 0.53
N ALA A 91 -9.38 6.61 1.84
CA ALA A 91 -8.79 7.53 2.81
C ALA A 91 -7.26 7.38 2.86
N ILE A 92 -6.77 6.14 2.78
CA ILE A 92 -5.33 5.85 2.72
C ILE A 92 -4.72 6.47 1.46
N VAL A 93 -5.30 6.19 0.29
CA VAL A 93 -4.85 6.74 -1.00
C VAL A 93 -4.83 8.27 -0.96
N ASN A 94 -5.93 8.89 -0.50
CA ASN A 94 -6.03 10.34 -0.39
C ASN A 94 -4.93 10.94 0.51
N PHE A 95 -4.61 10.27 1.62
CA PHE A 95 -3.57 10.75 2.52
C PHE A 95 -2.17 10.62 1.91
N VAL A 96 -1.87 9.50 1.24
CA VAL A 96 -0.59 9.34 0.50
C VAL A 96 -0.45 10.41 -0.57
N SER A 97 -1.49 10.63 -1.40
CA SER A 97 -1.47 11.64 -2.46
C SER A 97 -1.26 13.06 -1.91
N LYS A 98 -1.93 13.42 -0.81
CA LYS A 98 -1.71 14.72 -0.14
C LYS A 98 -0.26 14.89 0.32
N VAL A 99 0.32 13.86 0.94
CA VAL A 99 1.72 13.90 1.40
C VAL A 99 2.67 14.03 0.22
N MET A 100 2.46 13.28 -0.87
CA MET A 100 3.27 13.39 -2.10
C MET A 100 3.21 14.78 -2.73
N LEU A 101 2.02 15.37 -2.83
CA LEU A 101 1.83 16.73 -3.37
C LEU A 101 2.53 17.79 -2.50
N SER A 102 2.43 17.68 -1.18
CA SER A 102 3.07 18.62 -0.25
C SER A 102 4.61 18.58 -0.32
N ALA A 103 5.19 17.44 -0.67
CA ALA A 103 6.62 17.31 -0.88
C ALA A 103 7.09 17.87 -2.23
N GLY A 104 6.22 17.88 -3.24
CA GLY A 104 6.48 18.48 -4.55
C GLY A 104 6.53 20.01 -4.52
N GLN A 105 5.82 20.64 -3.58
CA GLN A 105 5.79 22.11 -3.41
C GLN A 105 7.02 22.71 -2.71
N LYS A 106 7.93 21.88 -2.16
CA LYS A 106 9.17 22.33 -1.49
C LYS A 106 10.41 22.29 -2.40
N ARG A 107 10.24 22.49 -3.70
CA ARG A 107 11.35 22.56 -4.66
C ARG A 107 11.40 23.93 -5.32
#